data_AF-A0A1E1W400-F1
#
_entry.id   AF-A0A1E1W400-F1
#
_cell.length_a   1.000
_cell.length_b   1.000
_cell.length_c   1.000
_cell.angle_alpha   90.00
_cell.angle_beta   90.00
_cell.angle_gamma   90.00
#
_symmetry.space_group_name_H-M   'P 1'
#
loop_
_entity.id
_entity.type
_entity.pdbx_description
1 polymer ?
#
loop_
_entity_poly.entity_id
_entity_poly.type
_entity_poly.pdbx_seq_one_letter_code
_entity_poly.pdbx_strand_id
1 'polypeptide(L)'
;FRQILVPALGLCDALLTTLGTENHSCVIHVTHLLLSHVECIDCILRAAHPNSPQGLLIELEAVTSVIARASNREVFGLVQNDTALQHSAASVQRVQWLMLALLPRFQHAPPQPPEHDSTLYYKIVCNLLTYARNILERDGSRVLFRPSLAVGSQAE
;
A
#
# COMPACT_ATOMS: atom_id res chain seq x y z
N PHE A 1 -4.78 -19.74 -7.12
CA PHE A 1 -3.99 -18.60 -6.60
C PHE A 1 -4.49 -18.09 -5.24
N ARG A 2 -5.76 -17.69 -5.09
CA ARG A 2 -6.37 -17.28 -3.79
C ARG A 2 -6.03 -18.18 -2.60
N GLN A 3 -6.13 -19.49 -2.80
CA GLN A 3 -5.95 -20.50 -1.76
C GLN A 3 -4.54 -20.53 -1.15
N ILE A 4 -3.54 -19.90 -1.77
CA ILE A 4 -2.15 -19.88 -1.28
C ILE A 4 -1.71 -18.45 -0.96
N LEU A 5 -2.03 -17.48 -1.81
CA LEU A 5 -1.56 -16.10 -1.63
C LEU A 5 -2.13 -15.46 -0.36
N VAL A 6 -3.44 -15.56 -0.12
CA VAL A 6 -4.06 -14.92 1.05
C VAL A 6 -3.54 -15.50 2.37
N PRO A 7 -3.45 -16.84 2.55
CA PRO A 7 -2.81 -17.41 3.74
C PRO A 7 -1.34 -17.00 3.90
N ALA A 8 -0.56 -16.94 2.81
CA ALA A 8 0.83 -16.50 2.87
C ALA A 8 0.94 -15.03 3.33
N LEU A 9 0.09 -14.15 2.80
CA LEU A 9 0.01 -12.75 3.23
C LEU A 9 -0.46 -12.64 4.70
N GLY A 10 -1.40 -13.48 5.13
CA GLY A 10 -1.81 -13.56 6.53
C GLY A 10 -0.66 -13.95 7.46
N LEU A 11 0.20 -14.86 7.04
CA LEU A 11 1.42 -15.20 7.77
C LEU A 11 2.41 -14.03 7.80
N CYS A 12 2.61 -13.32 6.68
CA CYS A 12 3.43 -12.10 6.66
C CYS A 12 2.87 -11.03 7.63
N ASP A 13 1.56 -10.83 7.64
CA ASP A 13 0.90 -9.87 8.53
C ASP A 13 1.09 -10.24 10.01
N ALA A 14 0.96 -11.52 10.33
CA ALA A 14 1.22 -12.05 11.67
C ALA A 14 2.70 -11.87 12.07
N LEU A 15 3.66 -12.13 11.17
CA LEU A 15 5.08 -11.91 11.43
C LEU A 15 5.39 -10.44 11.69
N LEU A 16 4.90 -9.54 10.83
CA LEU A 16 5.09 -8.09 10.97
C LEU A 16 4.46 -7.57 12.27
N THR A 17 3.36 -8.16 12.71
CA THR A 17 2.67 -7.77 13.95
C THR A 17 3.35 -8.32 15.20
N THR A 18 3.87 -9.55 15.15
CA THR A 18 4.49 -10.23 16.31
C THR A 18 5.95 -9.81 16.54
N LEU A 19 6.72 -9.65 15.46
CA LEU A 19 8.12 -9.21 15.53
C LEU A 19 8.25 -7.69 15.52
N GLY A 20 7.19 -6.99 15.12
CA GLY A 20 7.18 -5.54 14.95
C GLY A 20 7.82 -5.10 13.63
N THR A 21 7.45 -3.89 13.20
CA THR A 21 7.98 -3.24 11.98
C THR A 21 9.43 -2.78 12.11
N GLU A 22 10.01 -2.88 13.31
CA GLU A 22 11.42 -2.59 13.61
C GLU A 22 12.33 -3.80 13.34
N ASN A 23 11.77 -4.99 13.13
CA ASN A 23 12.55 -6.16 12.75
C ASN A 23 12.93 -6.09 11.26
N HIS A 24 14.01 -5.37 10.95
CA HIS A 24 14.44 -5.14 9.56
C HIS A 24 14.56 -6.42 8.74
N SER A 25 15.07 -7.50 9.33
CA SER A 25 15.19 -8.78 8.64
C SER A 25 13.83 -9.30 8.19
N CYS A 26 12.85 -9.34 9.11
CA CYS A 26 11.48 -9.75 8.77
C CYS A 26 10.90 -8.88 7.65
N VAL A 27 11.02 -7.55 7.76
CA VAL A 27 10.44 -6.66 6.76
C VAL A 27 11.14 -6.80 5.40
N ILE A 28 12.47 -6.98 5.35
CA ILE A 28 13.20 -7.24 4.10
C ILE A 28 12.70 -8.53 3.44
N HIS A 29 12.54 -9.62 4.19
CA HIS A 29 12.06 -10.89 3.63
C HIS A 29 10.62 -10.78 3.11
N VAL A 30 9.74 -10.09 3.85
CA VAL A 30 8.38 -9.82 3.40
C VAL A 30 8.40 -8.95 2.14
N THR A 31 9.25 -7.93 2.08
CA THR A 31 9.38 -7.06 0.90
C THR A 31 9.88 -7.84 -0.31
N HIS A 32 10.88 -8.71 -0.12
CA HIS A 32 11.35 -9.60 -1.18
C HIS A 32 10.23 -10.52 -1.69
N LEU A 33 9.42 -11.08 -0.78
CA LEU A 33 8.25 -11.90 -1.16
C LEU A 33 7.25 -11.09 -1.99
N LEU A 34 6.92 -9.86 -1.58
CA LEU A 34 6.03 -8.99 -2.33
C LEU A 34 6.58 -8.70 -3.73
N LEU A 35 7.86 -8.34 -3.82
CA LEU A 35 8.51 -8.01 -5.11
C LEU A 35 8.66 -9.22 -6.03
N SER A 36 8.90 -10.42 -5.46
CA SER A 36 8.93 -11.68 -6.22
C SER A 36 7.58 -12.01 -6.86
N HIS A 37 6.48 -11.46 -6.32
CA HIS A 37 5.11 -11.68 -6.80
C HIS A 37 4.46 -10.38 -7.30
N VAL A 38 5.26 -9.40 -7.72
CA VAL A 38 4.78 -8.05 -8.04
C VAL A 38 3.72 -8.03 -9.14
N GLU A 39 3.81 -8.90 -10.16
CA GLU A 39 2.82 -8.98 -11.24
C GLU A 39 1.43 -9.39 -10.72
N CYS A 40 1.38 -10.29 -9.73
CA CYS A 40 0.13 -10.70 -9.11
C CYS A 40 -0.45 -9.57 -8.24
N ILE A 41 0.40 -8.92 -7.44
CA ILE A 41 0.02 -7.76 -6.62
C ILE A 41 -0.51 -6.63 -7.51
N ASP A 42 0.20 -6.35 -8.60
CA ASP A 42 -0.17 -5.33 -9.57
C ASP A 42 -1.56 -5.59 -10.16
N CYS A 43 -1.83 -6.82 -10.60
CA CYS A 43 -3.16 -7.23 -11.09
C CYS A 43 -4.27 -6.96 -10.06
N ILE A 44 -4.04 -7.30 -8.78
CA ILE A 44 -5.00 -7.07 -7.70
C ILE A 44 -5.25 -5.57 -7.49
N LEU A 45 -4.18 -4.78 -7.36
CA LEU A 45 -4.27 -3.34 -7.11
C LEU A 45 -4.91 -2.59 -8.29
N ARG A 46 -4.65 -3.00 -9.53
CA ARG A 46 -5.25 -2.39 -10.73
C ARG A 46 -6.73 -2.68 -10.87
N ALA A 47 -7.13 -3.94 -10.67
CA ALA A 47 -8.51 -4.40 -10.84
C ALA A 47 -9.46 -3.96 -9.70
N ALA A 48 -8.90 -3.54 -8.57
CA ALA A 48 -9.66 -3.16 -7.39
C ALA A 48 -10.49 -1.87 -7.55
N HIS A 49 -11.75 -1.96 -7.11
CA HIS A 49 -12.74 -0.89 -7.01
C HIS A 49 -13.65 -1.15 -5.79
N PRO A 50 -14.29 -0.15 -5.16
CA PRO A 50 -15.25 -0.36 -4.07
C PRO A 50 -16.37 -1.37 -4.36
N ASN A 51 -16.76 -1.49 -5.63
CA ASN A 51 -17.82 -2.41 -6.10
C ASN A 51 -17.26 -3.75 -6.63
N SER A 52 -15.98 -4.04 -6.40
CA SER A 52 -15.37 -5.31 -6.80
C SER A 52 -16.01 -6.49 -6.06
N PRO A 53 -15.99 -7.70 -6.65
CA PRO A 53 -16.51 -8.90 -5.98
C PRO A 53 -15.77 -9.15 -4.67
N GLN A 54 -16.47 -9.65 -3.65
CA GLN A 54 -15.94 -9.85 -2.30
C GLN A 54 -14.58 -10.58 -2.28
N GLY A 55 -14.42 -11.61 -3.12
CA GLY A 55 -13.15 -12.34 -3.19
C GLY A 55 -11.95 -11.49 -3.65
N LEU A 56 -12.15 -10.51 -4.53
CA LEU A 56 -11.09 -9.55 -4.91
C LEU A 56 -10.84 -8.54 -3.78
N LEU A 57 -11.88 -8.14 -3.05
CA LEU A 57 -11.72 -7.25 -1.91
C LEU A 57 -10.97 -7.93 -0.75
N ILE A 58 -11.15 -9.23 -0.53
CA ILE A 58 -10.35 -10.03 0.44
C ILE A 58 -8.88 -10.06 0.04
N GLU A 59 -8.59 -10.32 -1.25
CA GLU A 59 -7.21 -10.27 -1.76
C GLU A 59 -6.59 -8.88 -1.58
N LEU A 60 -7.37 -7.84 -1.90
CA LEU A 60 -6.94 -6.45 -1.76
C LEU A 60 -6.66 -6.09 -0.30
N GLU A 61 -7.51 -6.50 0.63
CA GLU A 61 -7.33 -6.25 2.06
C GLU A 61 -6.03 -6.88 2.57
N ALA A 62 -5.78 -8.16 2.23
CA ALA A 62 -4.55 -8.85 2.61
C ALA A 62 -3.30 -8.19 2.01
N VAL A 63 -3.33 -7.86 0.71
CA VAL A 63 -2.22 -7.19 0.02
C VAL A 63 -1.93 -5.81 0.61
N THR A 64 -2.97 -4.99 0.78
CA THR A 64 -2.82 -3.63 1.32
C THR A 64 -2.36 -3.64 2.78
N SER A 65 -2.78 -4.60 3.60
CA SER A 65 -2.34 -4.73 5.00
C SER A 65 -0.83 -4.97 5.09
N VAL A 66 -0.34 -5.97 4.34
CA VAL A 66 1.08 -6.33 4.36
C VAL A 66 1.94 -5.20 3.79
N ILE A 67 1.52 -4.58 2.67
CA ILE A 67 2.25 -3.44 2.09
C ILE A 67 2.27 -2.26 3.06
N ALA A 68 1.14 -1.93 3.69
CA ALA A 68 1.07 -0.84 4.66
C ALA A 68 2.03 -1.06 5.84
N ARG A 69 2.06 -2.25 6.43
CA ARG A 69 2.98 -2.55 7.55
C ARG A 69 4.44 -2.66 7.12
N ALA A 70 4.71 -3.20 5.94
CA ALA A 70 6.07 -3.31 5.42
C ALA A 70 6.65 -1.96 4.94
N SER A 71 5.82 -0.92 4.80
CA SER A 71 6.23 0.38 4.25
C SER A 71 7.03 1.29 5.19
N ASN A 72 7.72 0.72 6.18
CA ASN A 72 8.55 1.49 7.12
C ASN A 72 9.72 2.19 6.39
N ARG A 73 10.03 3.41 6.82
CA ARG A 73 10.96 4.37 6.20
C ARG A 73 12.34 3.77 5.91
N GLU A 74 12.84 2.96 6.82
CA GLU A 74 14.19 2.39 6.73
C GLU A 74 14.27 1.25 5.71
N VAL A 75 13.19 0.50 5.54
CA VAL A 75 13.17 -0.73 4.72
C VAL A 75 13.24 -0.41 3.24
N PHE A 76 12.49 0.59 2.75
CA PHE A 76 12.63 0.99 1.34
C PHE A 76 13.99 1.61 1.02
N GLY A 77 14.65 2.25 2.00
CA GLY A 77 16.04 2.68 1.87
C GLY A 77 17.02 1.51 1.83
N LEU A 78 16.78 0.47 2.64
CA LEU A 78 17.58 -0.76 2.64
C LEU A 78 17.38 -1.57 1.35
N VAL A 79 16.16 -1.61 0.80
CA VAL A 79 15.85 -2.24 -0.49
C VAL A 79 16.58 -1.53 -1.64
N GLN A 80 16.75 -0.21 -1.58
CA GLN A 80 17.58 0.52 -2.53
C GLN A 80 19.07 0.18 -2.38
N ASN A 81 19.54 -0.19 -1.19
CA ASN A 81 20.94 -0.56 -0.96
C ASN A 81 21.22 -2.05 -1.20
N ASP A 82 20.18 -2.88 -1.27
CA ASP A 82 20.29 -4.31 -1.55
C ASP A 82 20.46 -4.54 -3.06
N THR A 83 21.64 -5.03 -3.46
CA THR A 83 21.98 -5.27 -4.87
C THR A 83 21.08 -6.29 -5.54
N ALA A 84 20.47 -7.21 -4.78
CA ALA A 84 19.48 -8.15 -5.30
C ALA A 84 18.16 -7.46 -5.67
N LEU A 85 17.83 -6.33 -5.04
CA LEU A 85 16.58 -5.60 -5.20
C LEU A 85 16.72 -4.29 -5.99
N GLN A 86 17.94 -3.92 -6.41
CA GLN A 86 18.20 -2.79 -7.31
C GLN A 86 17.35 -2.85 -8.60
N HIS A 87 17.20 -4.04 -9.19
CA HIS A 87 16.34 -4.25 -10.36
C HIS A 87 14.84 -4.11 -10.06
N SER A 88 14.46 -4.11 -8.78
CA SER A 88 13.08 -4.02 -8.31
C SER A 88 12.60 -2.59 -8.08
N ALA A 89 13.47 -1.58 -8.23
CA ALA A 89 13.13 -0.17 -7.96
C ALA A 89 11.90 0.31 -8.76
N ALA A 90 11.81 -0.07 -10.04
CA ALA A 90 10.65 0.25 -10.88
C ALA A 90 9.36 -0.44 -10.39
N SER A 91 9.47 -1.67 -9.90
CA SER A 91 8.36 -2.44 -9.32
C SER A 91 7.88 -1.82 -8.00
N VAL A 92 8.82 -1.38 -7.15
CA VAL A 92 8.51 -0.64 -5.91
C VAL A 92 7.74 0.64 -6.22
N GLN A 93 8.25 1.46 -7.15
CA GLN A 93 7.57 2.69 -7.56
C GLN A 93 6.19 2.41 -8.11
N ARG A 94 6.04 1.37 -8.94
CA ARG A 94 4.74 0.96 -9.50
C ARG A 94 3.75 0.58 -8.41
N VAL A 95 4.15 -0.24 -7.44
CA VAL A 95 3.30 -0.61 -6.30
C VAL A 95 2.92 0.63 -5.50
N GLN A 96 3.85 1.55 -5.24
CA GLN A 96 3.57 2.81 -4.56
C GLN A 96 2.50 3.64 -5.30
N TRP A 97 2.66 3.82 -6.61
CA TRP A 97 1.67 4.52 -7.43
C TRP A 97 0.30 3.86 -7.39
N LEU A 98 0.23 2.53 -7.46
CA LEU A 98 -1.02 1.79 -7.42
C LEU A 98 -1.70 1.88 -6.06
N MET A 99 -0.96 1.76 -4.95
CA MET A 99 -1.47 1.96 -3.60
C MET A 99 -2.08 3.36 -3.44
N LEU A 100 -1.39 4.40 -3.92
CA LEU A 100 -1.90 5.77 -3.85
C LEU A 100 -3.11 6.01 -4.77
N ALA A 101 -3.14 5.38 -5.94
CA ALA A 101 -4.26 5.46 -6.86
C ALA A 101 -5.56 4.84 -6.30
N LEU A 102 -5.47 3.99 -5.27
CA LEU A 102 -6.63 3.41 -4.59
C LEU A 102 -7.32 4.41 -3.65
N LEU A 103 -6.59 5.37 -3.05
CA LEU A 103 -7.17 6.36 -2.14
C LEU A 103 -8.39 7.09 -2.71
N PRO A 104 -8.32 7.72 -3.90
CA PRO A 104 -9.50 8.40 -4.47
C PRO A 104 -10.59 7.41 -4.93
N ARG A 105 -10.25 6.15 -5.20
CA ARG A 105 -11.24 5.12 -5.57
C ARG A 105 -12.10 4.72 -4.38
N PHE A 106 -11.49 4.62 -3.19
CA PHE A 106 -12.15 4.24 -1.94
C PHE A 106 -12.56 5.44 -1.07
N GLN A 107 -12.79 6.61 -1.67
CA GLN A 107 -13.19 7.82 -0.94
C GLN A 107 -14.68 7.81 -0.51
N HIS A 108 -15.53 7.13 -1.27
CA HIS A 108 -16.96 7.00 -0.99
C HIS A 108 -17.30 5.56 -0.66
N ALA A 109 -18.07 5.36 0.40
CA ALA A 109 -18.65 4.05 0.70
C ALA A 109 -19.50 3.59 -0.51
N PRO A 110 -19.53 2.28 -0.82
CA PRO A 110 -20.33 1.77 -1.92
C PRO A 110 -21.81 2.13 -1.74
N PRO A 111 -22.53 2.51 -2.82
CA PRO A 111 -23.88 3.07 -2.74
C PRO A 111 -24.98 2.07 -2.36
N GLN A 112 -24.68 0.76 -2.28
CA GLN A 112 -25.66 -0.26 -1.89
C GLN A 112 -25.52 -0.62 -0.40
N PRO A 113 -26.64 -0.80 0.33
CA PRO A 113 -26.61 -1.21 1.73
C PRO A 113 -25.94 -2.60 1.85
N PRO A 114 -25.12 -2.81 2.88
CA PRO A 114 -24.25 -3.97 2.95
C PRO A 114 -25.02 -5.20 3.44
N GLU A 115 -25.41 -6.10 2.52
CA GLU A 115 -25.57 -7.53 2.89
C GLU A 115 -24.19 -8.16 3.19
N HIS A 116 -23.09 -7.47 2.85
CA HIS A 116 -21.71 -7.92 2.99
C HIS A 116 -20.97 -7.18 4.12
N ASP A 117 -20.12 -7.90 4.86
CA ASP A 117 -19.31 -7.40 5.97
C ASP A 117 -18.57 -6.08 5.64
N SER A 118 -19.11 -4.95 6.10
CA SER A 118 -18.56 -3.60 5.87
C SER A 118 -17.17 -3.41 6.51
N THR A 119 -16.83 -4.29 7.45
CA THR A 119 -15.52 -4.33 8.11
C THR A 119 -14.38 -4.41 7.10
N LEU A 120 -14.57 -5.15 6.01
CA LEU A 120 -13.55 -5.35 4.99
C LEU A 120 -13.21 -4.05 4.26
N TYR A 121 -14.22 -3.24 3.93
CA TYR A 121 -14.03 -1.94 3.30
C TYR A 121 -13.22 -1.00 4.21
N TYR A 122 -13.60 -0.92 5.48
CA TYR A 122 -12.87 -0.08 6.45
C TYR A 122 -11.44 -0.54 6.65
N LYS A 123 -11.16 -1.86 6.67
CA LYS A 123 -9.80 -2.39 6.73
C LYS A 123 -8.95 -1.92 5.54
N ILE A 124 -9.47 -2.02 4.32
CA ILE A 124 -8.77 -1.53 3.11
C ILE A 124 -8.47 -0.03 3.26
N VAL A 125 -9.46 0.79 3.62
CA VAL A 125 -9.25 2.24 3.81
C VAL A 125 -8.20 2.53 4.88
N CYS A 126 -8.26 1.85 6.02
CA CYS A 126 -7.26 1.97 7.08
C CYS A 126 -5.85 1.58 6.60
N ASN A 127 -5.72 0.51 5.82
CA ASN A 127 -4.44 0.08 5.25
C ASN A 127 -3.88 1.14 4.29
N LEU A 128 -4.71 1.69 3.41
CA LEU A 128 -4.30 2.75 2.47
C LEU A 128 -3.85 4.02 3.18
N LEU A 129 -4.57 4.43 4.23
CA LEU A 129 -4.20 5.60 5.04
C LEU A 129 -2.92 5.35 5.85
N THR A 130 -2.76 4.14 6.39
CA THR A 130 -1.53 3.73 7.09
C THR A 130 -0.34 3.76 6.14
N TYR A 131 -0.49 3.22 4.94
CA TYR A 131 0.53 3.28 3.90
C TYR A 131 0.88 4.74 3.55
N ALA A 132 -0.13 5.59 3.29
CA ALA A 132 0.06 7.00 2.97
C ALA A 132 0.83 7.73 4.08
N ARG A 133 0.47 7.50 5.35
CA ARG A 133 1.18 8.05 6.51
C ARG A 133 2.65 7.62 6.51
N ASN A 134 2.91 6.32 6.38
CA ASN A 134 4.27 5.77 6.47
C ASN A 134 5.18 6.32 5.37
N ILE A 135 4.66 6.51 4.15
CA ILE A 135 5.46 7.11 3.07
C ILE A 135 5.60 8.65 3.19
N LEU A 136 4.66 9.36 3.83
CA LEU A 136 4.79 10.80 4.06
C LEU A 136 5.81 11.12 5.15
N GLU A 137 5.91 10.26 6.17
CA GLU A 137 6.94 10.35 7.21
C GLU A 137 8.36 10.15 6.65
N ARG A 138 8.50 9.59 5.44
CA ARG A 138 9.77 9.40 4.73
C ARG A 138 10.43 10.71 4.29
N ASP A 139 9.63 11.68 3.84
CA ASP A 139 10.15 12.86 3.12
C ASP A 139 10.51 14.03 4.03
N GLY A 140 10.19 14.00 5.33
CA GLY A 140 10.51 15.07 6.30
C GLY A 140 9.89 16.46 5.99
N SER A 141 9.34 16.65 4.80
CA SER A 141 8.74 17.87 4.29
C SER A 141 7.22 17.74 4.36
N ARG A 142 6.64 18.31 5.41
CA ARG A 142 5.18 18.42 5.63
C ARG A 142 4.53 19.38 4.62
N VAL A 143 4.66 19.15 3.31
CA VAL A 143 4.06 20.03 2.31
C VAL A 143 3.32 19.21 1.25
N LEU A 144 2.13 18.76 1.61
CA LEU A 144 1.15 18.18 0.67
C LEU A 144 0.42 19.25 -0.16
N PHE A 145 0.47 20.52 0.26
CA PHE A 145 -0.16 21.64 -0.44
C PHE A 145 0.81 22.82 -0.50
N ARG A 146 1.31 23.12 -1.69
CA ARG A 146 1.90 24.43 -1.99
C ARG A 146 0.91 25.13 -2.93
N PRO A 147 -0.12 25.83 -2.43
CA PRO A 147 -0.95 26.62 -3.30
C PRO A 147 -0.04 27.68 -3.93
N SER A 148 0.08 27.65 -5.26
CA SER A 148 0.68 28.76 -5.98
C SER A 148 -0.26 29.94 -5.80
N LEU A 149 0.01 30.78 -4.79
CA LEU A 149 -0.55 32.11 -4.77
C LEU A 149 0.11 32.85 -5.92
N ALA A 150 -0.55 32.81 -7.08
CA ALA A 150 -0.34 33.79 -8.12
C ALA A 150 -0.70 35.15 -7.52
N VAL A 151 0.29 35.79 -6.91
CA VAL A 151 0.25 37.21 -6.57
C VAL A 151 0.12 37.92 -7.91
N GLY A 152 -1.08 38.39 -8.20
CA GLY A 152 -1.33 39.31 -9.31
C GLY A 152 -0.47 40.55 -9.11
N SER A 153 0.64 40.61 -9.84
CA SER A 153 1.41 41.83 -10.05
C SER A 153 1.11 42.31 -11.46
N GLN A 154 0.03 43.08 -11.60
CA GLN A 154 -0.05 44.09 -12.63
C GLN A 154 -0.26 45.43 -11.92
N ALA A 155 0.86 46.05 -11.60
CA ALA A 155 0.99 47.49 -11.50
C ALA A 155 1.79 47.91 -12.74
N GLU A 156 1.11 48.52 -13.70
CA GLU A 156 1.49 49.72 -14.45
C GLU A 156 0.38 50.06 -15.46
#